data_AF-A0A935VEP6-F1
#
_entry.id   AF-A0A935VEP6-F1
#
_cell.length_a   1.000
_cell.length_b   1.000
_cell.length_c   1.000
_cell.angle_alpha   90.00
_cell.angle_beta   90.00
_cell.angle_gamma   90.00
#
_symmetry.space_group_name_H-M   'P 1'
#
loop_
_entity.id
_entity.type
_entity.pdbx_description
1 polymer ?
#
loop_
_entity_poly.entity_id
_entity_poly.type
_entity_poly.pdbx_seq_one_letter_code
_entity_poly.pdbx_strand_id
1 'polypeptide(L)'
;MNVFEDLVVELKEENLLESTVMENDRAVPVEIDRDVDESVDQDIVDDIAINSVPDVLEENVLTDGPRRRGSFGLSNVEPPTSSKPEPPAAESADLQLLGNSETVEIRKPTSEREFFIKRATGEISSLQMVEAILSAVERERMKIVPRSYDDLNAKKALHHFLQLAEDVESEESKEAEFDLLRETEAWCSALAKRDREISVTNIRRYCENCKPMLSSQAMLSLARFYRNLPYSESVRGKFDFIITRLFTRPAEDEQRMLLFSRDKMLGHIKTLYAEWSSIPLYSAEGEESNIALSSLSFEDLTKEAEFAENFDDLIRSDFFGRLRLFKESIAELFFAPSVTSAAIECNVRIGNKYVELIERERRRSSAADVHDRFGDIDDQIVSEAAGRSLELVNLLRDQTASEELANEEAVEEPADPETLHEDSADDIVQAKAVTGKSGGFTIRVLDAVRAINMWFMVAALLMVTASVGVFVWGNYFAEPNVSSVGVKTLSFQGTDLADVVKTAKLSSDTLYVVAQPNLDQMSKEKQTEVLQKLYQAGNEKGWIVVNLMNSEGKTVGYINPNKVEILSAETK
;
A
#
# COMPACT_ATOMS: atom_id res chain seq x y z
N MET A 1 -24.19 7.55 -1.06
CA MET A 1 -23.90 7.25 0.36
C MET A 1 -22.42 6.94 0.44
N ASN A 2 -21.67 7.88 0.98
CA ASN A 2 -20.21 7.84 1.05
C ASN A 2 -19.81 7.06 2.30
N VAL A 3 -19.64 5.74 2.13
CA VAL A 3 -19.06 4.84 3.15
C VAL A 3 -17.70 5.37 3.66
N PHE A 4 -17.03 6.19 2.85
CA PHE A 4 -15.77 6.84 3.20
C PHE A 4 -15.94 8.06 4.14
N GLU A 5 -17.05 8.80 4.04
CA GLU A 5 -17.34 9.88 4.99
C GLU A 5 -17.79 9.29 6.33
N ASP A 6 -18.58 8.22 6.32
CA ASP A 6 -19.00 7.53 7.54
C ASP A 6 -17.80 6.90 8.28
N LEU A 7 -16.82 6.32 7.56
CA LEU A 7 -15.58 5.79 8.17
C LEU A 7 -14.68 6.90 8.75
N VAL A 8 -14.59 8.04 8.07
CA VAL A 8 -13.80 9.20 8.55
C VAL A 8 -14.49 9.89 9.72
N VAL A 9 -15.83 9.88 9.76
CA VAL A 9 -16.63 10.36 10.90
C VAL A 9 -16.53 9.40 12.08
N GLU A 10 -16.61 8.08 11.85
CA GLU A 10 -16.44 7.04 12.89
C GLU A 10 -15.03 7.12 13.51
N LEU A 11 -13.98 7.29 12.69
CA LEU A 11 -12.60 7.50 13.16
C LEU A 11 -12.38 8.83 13.90
N LYS A 12 -13.21 9.85 13.64
CA LYS A 12 -13.19 11.13 14.37
C LYS A 12 -14.00 11.08 15.65
N GLU A 13 -15.14 10.38 15.66
CA GLU A 13 -16.01 10.22 16.82
C GLU A 13 -15.38 9.32 17.90
N GLU A 14 -14.49 8.40 17.52
CA GLU A 14 -13.70 7.57 18.45
C GLU A 14 -12.51 8.30 19.10
N ASN A 15 -12.35 9.62 18.90
CA ASN A 15 -11.36 10.45 19.59
C ASN A 15 -9.88 10.00 19.40
N LEU A 16 -9.56 9.37 18.26
CA LEU A 16 -8.22 8.84 17.92
C LEU A 16 -7.30 9.87 17.23
N LEU A 17 -7.69 11.14 17.17
CA LEU A 17 -6.88 12.27 16.70
C LEU A 17 -7.03 13.46 17.65
N GLU A 18 -6.68 13.29 18.93
CA GLU A 18 -6.45 14.44 19.79
C GLU A 18 -5.03 14.98 19.59
N SER A 19 -4.95 16.16 19.00
CA SER A 19 -3.77 17.02 19.05
C SER A 19 -3.67 17.67 20.43
N THR A 20 -2.98 17.05 21.37
CA THR A 20 -2.53 17.74 22.59
C THR A 20 -1.24 18.50 22.31
N VAL A 21 -1.38 19.72 21.81
CA VAL A 21 -0.40 20.80 22.02
C VAL A 21 -1.12 21.84 22.87
N MET A 22 -1.00 21.72 24.19
CA MET A 22 -1.41 22.78 25.11
C MET A 22 -0.26 23.78 25.23
N GLU A 23 -0.54 25.01 24.81
CA GLU A 23 0.28 26.20 25.04
C GLU A 23 0.52 26.37 26.55
N ASN A 24 1.79 26.38 26.94
CA ASN A 24 2.21 26.70 28.29
C ASN A 24 2.62 28.18 28.32
N ASP A 25 1.77 29.04 28.89
CA ASP A 25 2.19 30.37 29.37
C ASP A 25 1.20 30.92 30.41
N ARG A 26 1.53 30.77 31.70
CA ARG A 26 1.71 31.90 32.64
C ARG A 26 1.93 31.44 34.09
N ALA A 27 3.04 31.91 34.63
CA ALA A 27 3.43 31.85 36.03
C ALA A 27 2.47 32.58 36.99
N VAL A 28 2.20 31.97 38.14
CA VAL A 28 1.98 32.66 39.42
C VAL A 28 2.60 31.81 40.54
N PRO A 29 3.44 32.38 41.43
CA PRO A 29 4.06 31.66 42.54
C PRO A 29 3.14 31.65 43.76
N VAL A 30 3.06 30.52 44.46
CA VAL A 30 2.56 30.47 45.84
C VAL A 30 3.58 29.68 46.68
N GLU A 31 4.21 30.40 47.59
CA GLU A 31 5.08 29.90 48.65
C GLU A 31 4.25 29.33 49.84
N ILE A 32 4.96 28.61 50.73
CA ILE A 32 4.68 28.37 52.17
C ILE A 32 3.74 27.15 52.45
N ASP A 33 4.00 26.16 53.32
CA ASP A 33 5.02 25.94 54.36
C ASP A 33 5.25 24.43 54.65
N ARG A 34 6.27 24.21 55.47
CA ARG A 34 6.91 22.99 55.98
C ARG A 34 6.10 22.11 56.96
N ASP A 35 6.80 21.01 57.30
CA ASP A 35 6.82 20.23 58.56
C ASP A 35 5.96 18.94 58.57
N VAL A 36 6.34 17.76 59.10
CA VAL A 36 7.52 17.21 59.82
C VAL A 36 7.25 15.70 60.04
N ASP A 37 8.30 14.86 60.08
CA ASP A 37 8.46 13.53 60.75
C ASP A 37 7.52 12.35 60.41
N GLU A 38 7.83 11.05 60.60
CA GLU A 38 8.93 10.33 61.26
C GLU A 38 8.91 8.85 60.77
N SER A 39 10.10 8.24 60.82
CA SER A 39 10.47 6.81 60.90
C SER A 39 9.41 5.72 61.16
N VAL A 40 9.61 4.55 60.53
CA VAL A 40 9.57 3.24 61.21
C VAL A 40 10.56 2.25 60.55
N ASP A 41 11.60 1.87 61.30
CA ASP A 41 12.40 0.65 61.13
C ASP A 41 11.60 -0.59 61.56
N GLN A 42 11.81 -1.74 60.91
CA GLN A 42 12.09 -2.99 61.63
C GLN A 42 12.57 -4.15 60.74
N ASP A 43 13.73 -4.68 61.14
CA ASP A 43 14.36 -5.94 60.78
C ASP A 43 13.53 -7.21 61.09
N ILE A 44 13.92 -8.35 60.48
CA ILE A 44 14.14 -9.70 61.07
C ILE A 44 14.25 -10.71 59.89
N VAL A 45 15.45 -11.14 59.47
CA VAL A 45 16.27 -12.32 59.86
C VAL A 45 15.93 -13.63 59.12
N ASP A 46 16.96 -14.12 58.40
CA ASP A 46 17.45 -15.48 58.10
C ASP A 46 16.49 -16.70 58.09
N ASP A 47 16.57 -17.53 57.04
CA ASP A 47 17.33 -18.79 57.14
C ASP A 47 17.59 -19.54 55.81
N ILE A 48 18.71 -20.25 55.86
CA ILE A 48 19.46 -21.05 54.89
C ILE A 48 18.79 -22.38 54.53
N ALA A 49 18.94 -22.88 53.29
CA ALA A 49 19.22 -24.31 53.04
C ALA A 49 19.77 -24.61 51.64
N ILE A 50 21.03 -25.05 51.64
CA ILE A 50 21.80 -25.70 50.58
C ILE A 50 21.39 -27.18 50.48
N ASN A 51 21.35 -27.76 49.27
CA ASN A 51 21.53 -29.20 49.00
C ASN A 51 21.93 -29.34 47.52
N SER A 52 23.21 -29.51 47.16
CA SER A 52 24.04 -30.73 47.19
C SER A 52 23.69 -31.79 46.14
N VAL A 53 24.63 -31.93 45.20
CA VAL A 53 24.83 -32.96 44.15
C VAL A 53 25.17 -34.34 44.76
N PRO A 54 24.94 -35.45 44.04
CA PRO A 54 26.05 -36.31 43.58
C PRO A 54 25.82 -36.73 42.10
N ASP A 55 26.78 -36.66 41.15
CA ASP A 55 28.09 -37.32 40.99
C ASP A 55 28.03 -38.85 40.80
N VAL A 56 28.20 -39.31 39.53
CA VAL A 56 28.79 -40.61 39.13
C VAL A 56 29.40 -40.51 37.70
N LEU A 57 30.72 -40.32 37.68
CA LEU A 57 31.83 -40.92 36.89
C LEU A 57 31.54 -41.83 35.66
N GLU A 58 32.13 -41.52 34.49
CA GLU A 58 33.30 -42.16 33.80
C GLU A 58 32.86 -43.23 32.74
N GLU A 59 33.46 -43.42 31.56
CA GLU A 59 34.89 -43.44 31.20
C GLU A 59 35.14 -43.43 29.65
N ASN A 60 36.20 -42.72 29.24
CA ASN A 60 37.22 -42.98 28.18
C ASN A 60 36.92 -43.65 26.82
N VAL A 61 37.35 -43.01 25.70
CA VAL A 61 38.33 -43.55 24.73
C VAL A 61 39.12 -42.41 24.04
N LEU A 62 40.46 -42.51 24.07
CA LEU A 62 41.50 -41.72 23.40
C LEU A 62 41.67 -42.05 21.90
N THR A 63 42.17 -41.09 21.10
CA THR A 63 43.40 -41.25 20.27
C THR A 63 43.90 -39.91 19.65
N ASP A 64 45.21 -39.67 19.81
CA ASP A 64 46.14 -38.72 19.14
C ASP A 64 45.94 -38.56 17.61
N GLY A 65 46.27 -37.49 16.86
CA GLY A 65 47.33 -36.44 16.86
C GLY A 65 47.78 -36.26 15.37
N PRO A 66 48.71 -35.37 14.91
CA PRO A 66 49.34 -34.20 15.53
C PRO A 66 49.35 -32.91 14.66
N ARG A 67 49.77 -31.81 15.31
CA ARG A 67 50.08 -30.47 14.78
C ARG A 67 51.32 -30.43 13.87
N ARG A 68 51.35 -29.50 12.90
CA ARG A 68 52.59 -28.94 12.31
C ARG A 68 52.59 -27.41 12.35
N ARG A 69 53.61 -26.88 13.03
CA ARG A 69 53.99 -25.46 13.16
C ARG A 69 55.18 -25.23 12.22
N GLY A 70 55.12 -24.18 11.40
CA GLY A 70 56.24 -23.73 10.55
C GLY A 70 56.28 -22.21 10.54
N SER A 71 57.36 -21.65 11.09
CA SER A 71 57.69 -20.23 11.21
C SER A 71 58.82 -19.92 10.22
N PHE A 72 58.72 -18.81 9.48
CA PHE A 72 59.78 -17.92 8.94
C PHE A 72 59.01 -16.69 8.38
N GLY A 73 59.36 -15.41 8.52
CA GLY A 73 60.63 -14.77 8.85
C GLY A 73 60.94 -13.69 7.81
N LEU A 74 60.31 -12.51 7.93
CA LEU A 74 60.68 -11.14 7.48
C LEU A 74 61.25 -10.87 6.07
N SER A 75 60.62 -9.92 5.38
CA SER A 75 61.35 -8.85 4.63
C SER A 75 60.50 -7.58 4.47
N ASN A 76 61.07 -6.46 4.92
CA ASN A 76 60.60 -5.08 4.78
C ASN A 76 60.55 -4.61 3.32
N VAL A 77 59.44 -3.98 2.91
CA VAL A 77 59.39 -2.99 1.80
C VAL A 77 58.25 -1.99 2.10
N GLU A 78 58.59 -0.74 2.39
CA GLU A 78 57.75 0.47 2.17
C GLU A 78 57.86 0.87 0.67
N PRO A 79 57.02 1.74 0.03
CA PRO A 79 55.81 2.50 0.43
C PRO A 79 54.69 2.35 -0.69
N PRO A 80 53.68 3.22 -1.00
CA PRO A 80 53.33 4.54 -0.48
C PRO A 80 51.86 4.78 -0.06
N THR A 81 51.73 5.86 0.68
CA THR A 81 50.51 6.61 1.00
C THR A 81 49.73 6.99 -0.26
N SER A 82 48.49 6.50 -0.34
CA SER A 82 47.48 6.95 -1.28
C SER A 82 46.20 7.18 -0.47
N SER A 83 45.90 8.45 -0.22
CA SER A 83 44.62 8.95 0.26
C SER A 83 43.50 8.45 -0.65
N LYS A 84 42.77 7.42 -0.21
CA LYS A 84 41.55 6.95 -0.86
C LYS A 84 40.38 7.65 -0.15
N PRO A 85 39.51 8.38 -0.88
CA PRO A 85 38.36 9.03 -0.26
C PRO A 85 37.41 7.96 0.28
N GLU A 86 37.05 8.14 1.53
CA GLU A 86 35.98 7.45 2.25
C GLU A 86 34.70 7.52 1.40
N PRO A 87 33.98 6.41 1.17
CA PRO A 87 32.71 6.46 0.45
C PRO A 87 31.71 7.26 1.29
N PRO A 88 30.91 8.18 0.70
CA PRO A 88 29.96 8.96 1.46
C PRO A 88 28.93 8.04 2.11
N ALA A 89 28.68 8.29 3.39
CA ALA A 89 27.64 7.65 4.19
C ALA A 89 26.30 7.70 3.45
N ALA A 90 25.57 6.58 3.44
CA ALA A 90 24.28 6.44 2.78
C ALA A 90 23.30 7.51 3.28
N GLU A 91 22.88 8.39 2.38
CA GLU A 91 21.89 9.42 2.65
C GLU A 91 20.50 8.78 2.82
N SER A 92 19.91 8.97 4.00
CA SER A 92 18.53 8.59 4.33
C SER A 92 17.55 9.48 3.57
N ALA A 93 16.66 8.88 2.77
CA ALA A 93 15.70 9.57 1.92
C ALA A 93 14.28 9.03 2.13
N ASP A 94 13.40 9.84 2.71
CA ASP A 94 11.97 9.51 2.85
C ASP A 94 11.34 9.25 1.47
N LEU A 95 10.86 8.02 1.24
CA LEU A 95 10.18 7.62 0.00
C LEU A 95 8.66 7.62 0.17
N GLN A 96 7.98 8.62 -0.39
CA GLN A 96 6.55 8.52 -0.69
C GLN A 96 6.37 7.95 -2.10
N LEU A 97 5.89 6.71 -2.17
CA LEU A 97 5.46 6.06 -3.42
C LEU A 97 4.00 6.39 -3.69
N LEU A 98 3.74 7.47 -4.44
CA LEU A 98 2.64 7.56 -5.41
C LEU A 98 2.78 8.86 -6.22
N GLY A 99 2.62 8.73 -7.53
CA GLY A 99 2.59 9.86 -8.44
C GLY A 99 1.37 10.73 -8.16
N ASN A 100 1.64 11.98 -7.78
CA ASN A 100 1.33 13.13 -8.61
C ASN A 100 2.67 13.89 -8.76
N SER A 101 2.86 14.63 -9.85
CA SER A 101 4.11 15.36 -10.14
C SER A 101 4.38 16.47 -9.11
N GLU A 102 4.83 16.12 -7.91
CA GLU A 102 5.41 17.03 -6.93
C GLU A 102 6.64 16.34 -6.37
N THR A 103 7.81 16.94 -6.62
CA THR A 103 9.06 16.54 -6.01
C THR A 103 8.92 16.64 -4.49
N VAL A 104 8.88 15.49 -3.82
CA VAL A 104 8.96 15.39 -2.37
C VAL A 104 10.31 15.95 -1.94
N GLU A 105 10.32 17.07 -1.22
CA GLU A 105 11.50 17.56 -0.55
C GLU A 105 11.83 16.61 0.61
N ILE A 106 12.91 15.85 0.43
CA ILE A 106 13.54 15.04 1.48
C ILE A 106 14.06 16.02 2.54
N ARG A 107 13.29 16.21 3.62
CA ARG A 107 13.81 16.92 4.80
C ARG A 107 14.67 15.95 5.58
N LYS A 108 15.98 16.23 5.64
CA LYS A 108 16.88 15.56 6.58
C LYS A 108 16.30 15.78 7.99
N PRO A 109 16.15 14.73 8.82
CA PRO A 109 15.73 14.91 10.20
C PRO A 109 16.69 15.89 10.86
N THR A 110 16.12 16.92 11.50
CA THR A 110 16.89 18.05 12.04
C THR A 110 17.67 17.63 13.29
N SER A 111 17.29 16.49 13.88
CA SER A 111 17.95 15.87 15.04
C SER A 111 17.74 14.35 15.05
N GLU A 112 18.65 13.61 15.70
CA GLU A 112 18.49 12.18 15.98
C GLU A 112 17.19 11.90 16.77
N ARG A 113 16.78 12.84 17.62
CA ARG A 113 15.51 12.81 18.36
C ARG A 113 14.29 12.70 17.45
N GLU A 114 14.16 13.61 16.49
CA GLU A 114 13.03 13.60 15.54
C GLU A 114 12.96 12.27 14.79
N PHE A 115 14.10 11.70 14.48
CA PHE A 115 14.21 10.42 13.81
C PHE A 115 13.72 9.25 14.68
N PHE A 116 14.08 9.20 15.97
CA PHE A 116 13.57 8.17 16.90
C PHE A 116 12.06 8.31 17.15
N ILE A 117 11.56 9.53 17.36
CA ILE A 117 10.12 9.80 17.55
C ILE A 117 9.32 9.37 16.32
N LYS A 118 9.79 9.76 15.12
CA LYS A 118 9.15 9.39 13.85
C LYS A 118 9.15 7.88 13.65
N ARG A 119 10.25 7.20 14.01
CA ARG A 119 10.36 5.75 13.93
C ARG A 119 9.39 5.05 14.88
N ALA A 120 9.35 5.45 16.15
CA ALA A 120 8.48 4.87 17.17
C ALA A 120 7.00 5.01 16.78
N THR A 121 6.60 6.22 16.36
CA THR A 121 5.24 6.49 15.88
C THR A 121 4.93 5.69 14.61
N GLY A 122 5.91 5.60 13.70
CA GLY A 122 5.79 4.84 12.46
C GLY A 122 5.64 3.33 12.68
N GLU A 123 6.32 2.75 13.68
CA GLU A 123 6.20 1.32 14.02
C GLU A 123 4.79 0.99 14.50
N ILE A 124 4.25 1.75 15.46
CA ILE A 124 2.88 1.53 15.95
C ILE A 124 1.85 1.73 14.85
N SER A 125 1.98 2.79 14.05
CA SER A 125 1.08 3.00 12.90
C SER A 125 1.16 1.84 11.90
N SER A 126 2.36 1.30 11.68
CA SER A 126 2.58 0.15 10.80
C SER A 126 1.88 -1.11 11.33
N LEU A 127 2.03 -1.42 12.61
CA LEU A 127 1.37 -2.56 13.25
C LEU A 127 -0.16 -2.44 13.23
N GLN A 128 -0.70 -1.23 13.44
CA GLN A 128 -2.14 -0.96 13.30
C GLN A 128 -2.65 -1.24 11.88
N MET A 129 -1.92 -0.80 10.86
CA MET A 129 -2.29 -1.08 9.46
C MET A 129 -2.24 -2.58 9.16
N VAL A 130 -1.21 -3.29 9.62
CA VAL A 130 -1.10 -4.73 9.47
C VAL A 130 -2.27 -5.43 10.15
N GLU A 131 -2.60 -5.05 11.39
CA GLU A 131 -3.74 -5.62 12.10
C GLU A 131 -5.06 -5.42 11.37
N ALA A 132 -5.32 -4.22 10.86
CA ALA A 132 -6.53 -3.94 10.09
C ALA A 132 -6.61 -4.83 8.84
N ILE A 133 -5.50 -5.02 8.15
CA ILE A 133 -5.41 -5.88 6.95
C ILE A 133 -5.62 -7.35 7.30
N LEU A 134 -4.91 -7.90 8.29
CA LEU A 134 -5.07 -9.31 8.67
C LEU A 134 -6.50 -9.59 9.13
N SER A 135 -7.09 -8.68 9.90
CA SER A 135 -8.49 -8.77 10.34
C SER A 135 -9.48 -8.72 9.16
N ALA A 136 -9.21 -7.89 8.15
CA ALA A 136 -10.01 -7.85 6.93
C ALA A 136 -9.88 -9.14 6.12
N VAL A 137 -8.66 -9.69 5.99
CA VAL A 137 -8.42 -10.97 5.31
C VAL A 137 -9.16 -12.11 6.01
N GLU A 138 -9.08 -12.19 7.35
CA GLU A 138 -9.78 -13.18 8.16
C GLU A 138 -11.31 -13.10 7.94
N ARG A 139 -11.89 -11.89 7.95
CA ARG A 139 -13.33 -11.68 7.71
C ARG A 139 -13.74 -12.03 6.29
N GLU A 140 -13.05 -11.48 5.31
CA GLU A 140 -13.49 -11.52 3.91
C GLU A 140 -13.16 -12.84 3.22
N ARG A 141 -11.96 -13.38 3.48
CA ARG A 141 -11.42 -14.56 2.78
C ARG A 141 -11.57 -15.83 3.57
N MET A 142 -11.39 -15.78 4.89
CA MET A 142 -11.47 -16.97 5.75
C MET A 142 -12.85 -17.14 6.40
N LYS A 143 -13.69 -16.09 6.39
CA LYS A 143 -15.01 -16.07 7.05
C LYS A 143 -14.93 -16.34 8.56
N ILE A 144 -13.85 -15.89 9.19
CA ILE A 144 -13.60 -16.03 10.63
C ILE A 144 -13.74 -14.67 11.29
N VAL A 145 -14.19 -14.64 12.54
CA VAL A 145 -14.21 -13.42 13.36
C VAL A 145 -12.79 -13.13 13.86
N PRO A 146 -12.20 -11.97 13.50
CA PRO A 146 -10.88 -11.59 13.94
C PRO A 146 -10.79 -11.47 15.45
N ARG A 147 -9.62 -11.81 16.00
CA ARG A 147 -9.28 -11.50 17.38
C ARG A 147 -8.41 -10.24 17.37
N SER A 148 -9.02 -9.09 17.70
CA SER A 148 -8.29 -7.84 17.85
C SER A 148 -7.25 -7.96 18.98
N TYR A 149 -6.09 -7.37 18.75
CA TYR A 149 -5.09 -7.16 19.78
C TYR A 149 -5.47 -5.94 20.62
N ASP A 150 -5.22 -6.00 21.92
CA ASP A 150 -5.39 -4.85 22.80
C ASP A 150 -4.15 -3.95 22.70
N ASP A 151 -4.24 -2.90 21.87
CA ASP A 151 -3.14 -1.98 21.60
C ASP A 151 -2.94 -0.89 22.67
N LEU A 152 -3.74 -0.91 23.75
CA LEU A 152 -3.71 0.10 24.79
C LEU A 152 -2.34 0.21 25.47
N ASN A 153 -1.69 -0.92 25.75
CA ASN A 153 -0.38 -0.92 26.40
C ASN A 153 0.71 -0.35 25.49
N ALA A 154 0.70 -0.70 24.20
CA ALA A 154 1.63 -0.15 23.21
C ALA A 154 1.44 1.36 23.04
N LYS A 155 0.19 1.84 23.00
CA LYS A 155 -0.13 3.28 22.94
C LYS A 155 0.32 4.03 24.20
N LYS A 156 0.12 3.44 25.39
CA LYS A 156 0.60 4.02 26.66
C LYS A 156 2.12 4.10 26.71
N ALA A 157 2.81 3.03 26.30
CA ALA A 157 4.27 3.00 26.24
C ALA A 157 4.80 4.05 25.25
N LEU A 158 4.16 4.22 24.08
CA LEU A 158 4.51 5.27 23.12
C LEU A 158 4.33 6.65 23.73
N HIS A 159 3.17 6.92 24.34
CA HIS A 159 2.91 8.21 24.95
C HIS A 159 3.94 8.54 26.04
N HIS A 160 4.28 7.57 26.89
CA HIS A 160 5.33 7.71 27.91
C HIS A 160 6.69 8.01 27.28
N PHE A 161 7.08 7.26 26.25
CA PHE A 161 8.32 7.49 25.50
C PHE A 161 8.35 8.90 24.87
N LEU A 162 7.25 9.36 24.28
CA LEU A 162 7.16 10.68 23.66
C LEU A 162 7.27 11.83 24.68
N GLN A 163 6.79 11.63 25.91
CA GLN A 163 6.92 12.60 27.00
C GLN A 163 8.36 12.73 27.51
N LEU A 164 9.11 11.63 27.53
CA LEU A 164 10.49 11.58 28.02
C LEU A 164 11.55 11.80 26.93
N ALA A 165 11.13 11.90 25.67
CA ALA A 165 12.02 12.07 24.52
C ALA A 165 12.80 13.40 24.48
N GLU A 166 12.65 14.28 25.48
CA GLU A 166 13.45 15.49 25.66
C GLU A 166 14.84 15.21 26.27
N ASP A 167 14.96 14.18 27.10
CA ASP A 167 16.21 13.82 27.79
C ASP A 167 16.66 12.39 27.42
N VAL A 168 17.26 12.28 26.23
CA VAL A 168 17.66 11.00 25.58
C VAL A 168 18.68 10.21 26.40
N GLU A 169 19.46 10.86 27.27
CA GLU A 169 20.47 10.16 28.08
C GLU A 169 19.95 9.75 29.48
N SER A 170 18.75 10.19 29.86
CA SER A 170 18.16 9.79 31.13
C SER A 170 17.87 8.29 31.19
N GLU A 171 18.07 7.68 32.36
CA GLU A 171 17.72 6.27 32.58
C GLU A 171 16.20 6.04 32.39
N GLU A 172 15.37 7.03 32.72
CA GLU A 172 13.91 7.01 32.51
C GLU A 172 13.55 6.93 31.02
N SER A 173 14.26 7.66 30.15
CA SER A 173 14.04 7.60 28.70
C SER A 173 14.42 6.24 28.12
N LYS A 174 15.51 5.63 28.59
CA LYS A 174 15.91 4.26 28.20
C LYS A 174 14.91 3.21 28.66
N GLU A 175 14.37 3.35 29.88
CA GLU A 175 13.31 2.47 30.39
C GLU A 175 12.03 2.59 29.55
N ALA A 176 11.64 3.82 29.20
CA ALA A 176 10.49 4.06 28.33
C ALA A 176 10.68 3.51 26.91
N GLU A 177 11.89 3.61 26.34
CA GLU A 177 12.24 2.99 25.07
C GLU A 177 12.14 1.46 25.15
N PHE A 178 12.71 0.87 26.21
CA PHE A 178 12.67 -0.58 26.41
C PHE A 178 11.23 -1.10 26.56
N ASP A 179 10.39 -0.40 27.34
CA ASP A 179 8.97 -0.74 27.47
C ASP A 179 8.24 -0.65 26.13
N LEU A 180 8.48 0.41 25.35
CA LEU A 180 7.90 0.55 24.01
C LEU A 180 8.33 -0.60 23.07
N LEU A 181 9.62 -0.96 23.08
CA LEU A 181 10.13 -2.08 22.30
C LEU A 181 9.46 -3.40 22.72
N ARG A 182 9.34 -3.65 24.02
CA ARG A 182 8.66 -4.85 24.54
C ARG A 182 7.20 -4.93 24.09
N GLU A 183 6.45 -3.84 24.20
CA GLU A 183 5.01 -3.84 23.83
C GLU A 183 4.80 -3.95 22.32
N THR A 184 5.65 -3.33 21.51
CA THR A 184 5.61 -3.44 20.03
C THR A 184 6.03 -4.83 19.56
N GLU A 185 7.02 -5.46 20.19
CA GLU A 185 7.41 -6.85 19.91
C GLU A 185 6.30 -7.84 20.30
N ALA A 186 5.63 -7.63 21.44
CA ALA A 186 4.49 -8.44 21.86
C ALA A 186 3.33 -8.36 20.85
N TRP A 187 3.03 -7.15 20.35
CA TRP A 187 2.02 -6.94 19.32
C TRP A 187 2.42 -7.61 17.99
N CYS A 188 3.64 -7.39 17.52
CA CYS A 188 4.17 -8.03 16.32
C CYS A 188 4.10 -9.56 16.43
N SER A 189 4.47 -10.13 17.59
CA SER A 189 4.40 -11.57 17.85
C SER A 189 2.96 -12.12 17.82
N ALA A 190 1.99 -11.36 18.34
CA ALA A 190 0.58 -11.73 18.29
C ALA A 190 0.05 -11.71 16.84
N LEU A 191 0.42 -10.70 16.05
CA LEU A 191 0.08 -10.62 14.62
C LEU A 191 0.76 -11.73 13.82
N ALA A 192 2.02 -12.04 14.09
CA ALA A 192 2.76 -13.12 13.44
C ALA A 192 2.09 -14.48 13.69
N LYS A 193 1.58 -14.72 14.91
CA LYS A 193 0.85 -15.94 15.24
C LYS A 193 -0.44 -16.07 14.43
N ARG A 194 -1.19 -14.99 14.26
CA ARG A 194 -2.40 -14.95 13.42
C ARG A 194 -2.06 -15.16 11.95
N ASP A 195 -1.05 -14.45 11.45
CA ASP A 195 -0.63 -14.51 10.04
C ASP A 195 -0.20 -15.92 9.61
N ARG A 196 0.34 -16.75 10.51
CA ARG A 196 0.68 -18.16 10.21
C ARG A 196 -0.50 -18.99 9.70
N GLU A 197 -1.73 -18.64 10.09
CA GLU A 197 -2.94 -19.33 9.65
C GLU A 197 -3.45 -18.82 8.29
N ILE A 198 -2.93 -17.68 7.82
CA ILE A 198 -3.31 -17.04 6.58
C ILE A 198 -2.38 -17.50 5.46
N SER A 199 -2.92 -18.06 4.39
CA SER A 199 -2.12 -18.46 3.22
C SER A 199 -1.68 -17.25 2.37
N VAL A 200 -0.62 -17.44 1.58
CA VAL A 200 -0.16 -16.44 0.57
C VAL A 200 -1.31 -16.08 -0.37
N THR A 201 -2.11 -17.07 -0.79
CA THR A 201 -3.27 -16.90 -1.69
C THR A 201 -4.33 -15.98 -1.10
N ASN A 202 -4.61 -16.10 0.20
CA ASN A 202 -5.62 -15.27 0.87
C ASN A 202 -5.18 -13.80 0.93
N ILE A 203 -3.92 -13.54 1.27
CA ILE A 203 -3.33 -12.19 1.25
C ILE A 203 -3.38 -11.62 -0.17
N ARG A 204 -2.91 -12.40 -1.16
CA ARG A 204 -2.87 -12.01 -2.56
C ARG A 204 -4.25 -11.61 -3.10
N ARG A 205 -5.24 -12.49 -2.94
CA ARG A 205 -6.62 -12.25 -3.37
C ARG A 205 -7.24 -11.08 -2.64
N TYR A 206 -6.94 -10.86 -1.36
CA TYR A 206 -7.42 -9.68 -0.65
C TYR A 206 -6.81 -8.41 -1.21
N CYS A 207 -5.48 -8.31 -1.33
CA CYS A 207 -4.79 -7.13 -1.85
C CYS A 207 -5.20 -6.75 -3.28
N GLU A 208 -5.57 -7.72 -4.11
CA GLU A 208 -6.01 -7.50 -5.50
C GLU A 208 -7.47 -7.04 -5.61
N ASN A 209 -8.35 -7.49 -4.72
CA ASN A 209 -9.79 -7.28 -4.83
C ASN A 209 -10.37 -6.32 -3.78
N CYS A 210 -9.55 -5.85 -2.84
CA CYS A 210 -9.94 -4.89 -1.80
C CYS A 210 -10.48 -3.60 -2.46
N LYS A 211 -11.64 -3.15 -1.99
CA LYS A 211 -12.29 -1.89 -2.41
C LYS A 211 -12.63 -1.08 -1.17
N PRO A 212 -12.04 0.11 -0.96
CA PRO A 212 -11.06 0.78 -1.81
C PRO A 212 -9.71 0.03 -1.88
N MET A 213 -8.90 0.30 -2.91
CA MET A 213 -7.57 -0.32 -3.02
C MET A 213 -6.70 0.04 -1.82
N LEU A 214 -5.86 -0.90 -1.38
CA LEU A 214 -4.90 -0.66 -0.31
C LEU A 214 -3.97 0.51 -0.66
N SER A 215 -3.77 1.42 0.29
CA SER A 215 -2.84 2.53 0.14
C SER A 215 -1.39 2.03 0.07
N SER A 216 -0.49 2.82 -0.52
CA SER A 216 0.95 2.52 -0.52
C SER A 216 1.51 2.35 0.89
N GLN A 217 0.99 3.13 1.86
CA GLN A 217 1.43 3.05 3.26
C GLN A 217 1.03 1.72 3.93
N ALA A 218 -0.17 1.22 3.62
CA ALA A 218 -0.63 -0.09 4.08
C ALA A 218 0.23 -1.22 3.48
N MET A 219 0.56 -1.12 2.20
CA MET A 219 1.42 -2.07 1.51
C MET A 219 2.87 -2.04 2.04
N LEU A 220 3.42 -0.84 2.29
CA LEU A 220 4.74 -0.68 2.92
C LEU A 220 4.77 -1.27 4.32
N SER A 221 3.69 -1.11 5.09
CA SER A 221 3.56 -1.70 6.42
C SER A 221 3.57 -3.21 6.39
N LEU A 222 2.85 -3.84 5.44
CA LEU A 222 2.94 -5.28 5.22
C LEU A 222 4.35 -5.73 4.81
N ALA A 223 5.02 -4.98 3.91
CA ALA A 223 6.37 -5.32 3.47
C ALA A 223 7.36 -5.30 4.65
N ARG A 224 7.30 -4.24 5.48
CA ARG A 224 8.09 -4.11 6.70
C ARG A 224 7.82 -5.26 7.67
N PHE A 225 6.54 -5.56 7.91
CA PHE A 225 6.13 -6.65 8.78
C PHE A 225 6.73 -7.99 8.33
N TYR A 226 6.50 -8.41 7.09
CA TYR A 226 7.02 -9.68 6.59
C TYR A 226 8.55 -9.72 6.51
N ARG A 227 9.22 -8.58 6.26
CA ARG A 227 10.68 -8.50 6.26
C ARG A 227 11.29 -8.72 7.64
N ASN A 228 10.59 -8.33 8.70
CA ASN A 228 11.07 -8.42 10.08
C ASN A 228 10.65 -9.72 10.78
N LEU A 229 9.81 -10.56 10.17
CA LEU A 229 9.48 -11.87 10.70
C LEU A 229 10.61 -12.89 10.47
N PRO A 230 10.72 -13.93 11.32
CA PRO A 230 11.59 -15.06 11.06
C PRO A 230 11.30 -15.72 9.70
N TYR A 231 12.34 -16.17 9.03
CA TYR A 231 12.21 -16.80 7.73
C TYR A 231 11.30 -18.04 7.79
N SER A 232 10.38 -18.09 6.83
CA SER A 232 9.63 -19.29 6.44
C SER A 232 9.16 -19.10 5.01
N GLU A 233 8.87 -20.18 4.29
CA GLU A 233 8.43 -20.07 2.90
C GLU A 233 7.13 -19.28 2.73
N SER A 234 6.22 -19.40 3.71
CA SER A 234 4.99 -18.60 3.75
C SER A 234 5.29 -17.12 3.90
N VAL A 235 6.20 -16.74 4.82
CA VAL A 235 6.60 -15.33 5.02
C VAL A 235 7.30 -14.80 3.77
N ARG A 236 8.25 -15.55 3.22
CA ARG A 236 8.97 -15.19 1.99
C ARG A 236 8.01 -15.02 0.82
N GLY A 237 7.03 -15.91 0.64
CA GLY A 237 6.02 -15.80 -0.42
C GLY A 237 5.09 -14.60 -0.28
N LYS A 238 4.66 -14.27 0.95
CA LYS A 238 3.87 -13.05 1.22
C LYS A 238 4.70 -11.80 0.98
N PHE A 239 5.94 -11.76 1.47
CA PHE A 239 6.86 -10.65 1.24
C PHE A 239 7.11 -10.44 -0.26
N ASP A 240 7.44 -11.50 -1.00
CA ASP A 240 7.69 -11.48 -2.45
C ASP A 240 6.51 -10.88 -3.23
N PHE A 241 5.29 -11.30 -2.92
CA PHE A 241 4.08 -10.74 -3.51
C PHE A 241 3.90 -9.25 -3.18
N ILE A 242 3.98 -8.88 -1.89
CA ILE A 242 3.74 -7.51 -1.43
C ILE A 242 4.78 -6.55 -1.99
N ILE A 243 6.06 -6.92 -1.94
CA ILE A 243 7.16 -6.09 -2.43
C ILE A 243 7.11 -5.96 -3.96
N THR A 244 6.79 -7.05 -4.68
CA THR A 244 6.58 -6.98 -6.14
C THR A 244 5.43 -6.03 -6.48
N ARG A 245 4.32 -6.09 -5.74
CA ARG A 245 3.18 -5.18 -5.95
C ARG A 245 3.51 -3.71 -5.65
N LEU A 246 4.32 -3.44 -4.62
CA LEU A 246 4.77 -2.08 -4.28
C LEU A 246 5.58 -1.40 -5.38
N PHE A 247 6.38 -2.18 -6.11
CA PHE A 247 7.27 -1.68 -7.16
C PHE A 247 6.70 -1.83 -8.58
N THR A 248 5.41 -2.18 -8.70
CA THR A 248 4.74 -2.38 -9.98
C THR A 248 3.42 -1.64 -10.07
N ARG A 249 2.98 -1.39 -11.30
CA ARG A 249 1.63 -0.91 -11.61
C ARG A 249 1.00 -1.76 -12.71
N PRO A 250 -0.34 -1.87 -12.74
CA PRO A 250 -1.02 -2.48 -13.88
C PRO A 250 -0.68 -1.72 -15.17
N ALA A 251 -0.58 -2.47 -16.26
CA ALA A 251 -0.44 -1.99 -17.63
C ALA A 251 -1.61 -2.53 -18.47
N GLU A 252 -1.60 -2.28 -19.77
CA GLU A 252 -2.59 -2.86 -20.70
C GLU A 252 -2.48 -4.39 -20.75
N ASP A 253 -3.56 -5.06 -21.16
CA ASP A 253 -3.64 -6.52 -21.40
C ASP A 253 -3.19 -7.40 -20.22
N GLU A 254 -3.65 -7.10 -18.99
CA GLU A 254 -3.30 -7.87 -17.78
C GLU A 254 -1.79 -7.94 -17.48
N GLN A 255 -0.98 -7.06 -18.09
CA GLN A 255 0.46 -6.95 -17.85
C GLN A 255 0.78 -6.02 -16.68
N ARG A 256 2.01 -6.09 -16.19
CA ARG A 256 2.54 -5.16 -15.18
C ARG A 256 3.77 -4.44 -15.69
N MET A 257 3.89 -3.18 -15.31
CA MET A 257 5.09 -2.39 -15.51
C MET A 257 5.82 -2.14 -14.20
N LEU A 258 7.15 -2.26 -14.24
CA LEU A 258 8.02 -1.80 -13.16
C LEU A 258 7.96 -0.28 -13.04
N LEU A 259 7.91 0.23 -11.82
CA LEU A 259 7.96 1.67 -11.55
C LEU A 259 9.36 2.26 -11.76
N PHE A 260 10.40 1.45 -11.57
CA PHE A 260 11.80 1.84 -11.65
C PHE A 260 12.64 0.77 -12.33
N SER A 261 13.79 1.16 -12.88
CA SER A 261 14.82 0.21 -13.29
C SER A 261 15.38 -0.53 -12.07
N ARG A 262 15.98 -1.70 -12.27
CA ARG A 262 16.54 -2.53 -11.19
C ARG A 262 17.53 -1.77 -10.30
N ASP A 263 18.42 -0.97 -10.87
CA ASP A 263 19.41 -0.21 -10.09
C ASP A 263 18.75 0.84 -9.19
N LYS A 264 17.72 1.53 -9.71
CA LYS A 264 16.94 2.50 -8.92
C LYS A 264 16.13 1.79 -7.84
N MET A 265 15.50 0.67 -8.19
CA MET A 265 14.74 -0.17 -7.25
C MET A 265 15.63 -0.70 -6.12
N LEU A 266 16.86 -1.12 -6.43
CA LEU A 266 17.86 -1.51 -5.45
C LEU A 266 18.16 -0.36 -4.48
N GLY A 267 18.33 0.86 -4.99
CA GLY A 267 18.48 2.07 -4.17
C GLY A 267 17.30 2.24 -3.21
N HIS A 268 16.07 2.20 -3.73
CA HIS A 268 14.86 2.32 -2.93
C HIS A 268 14.72 1.24 -1.86
N ILE A 269 15.00 -0.03 -2.18
CA ILE A 269 14.94 -1.13 -1.20
C ILE A 269 15.98 -0.96 -0.10
N LYS A 270 17.21 -0.54 -0.43
CA LYS A 270 18.24 -0.24 0.58
C LYS A 270 17.78 0.86 1.53
N THR A 271 17.18 1.92 1.00
CA THR A 271 16.63 3.01 1.82
C THR A 271 15.53 2.52 2.74
N LEU A 272 14.55 1.76 2.21
CA LEU A 272 13.48 1.18 3.02
C LEU A 272 14.02 0.32 4.16
N TYR A 273 14.99 -0.56 3.89
CA TYR A 273 15.55 -1.43 4.93
C TYR A 273 16.32 -0.66 6.00
N ALA A 274 17.01 0.42 5.63
CA ALA A 274 17.68 1.30 6.58
C ALA A 274 16.67 2.03 7.48
N GLU A 275 15.57 2.52 6.92
CA GLU A 275 14.49 3.20 7.66
C GLU A 275 13.77 2.25 8.62
N TRP A 276 13.54 1.01 8.20
CA TRP A 276 12.91 -0.01 9.04
C TRP A 276 13.81 -0.51 10.15
N SER A 277 15.10 -0.12 10.15
CA SER A 277 16.13 -0.67 11.05
C SER A 277 16.12 -2.20 11.05
N SER A 278 15.81 -2.79 9.88
CA SER A 278 15.71 -4.23 9.73
C SER A 278 17.08 -4.86 9.93
N ILE A 279 17.19 -5.77 10.89
CA ILE A 279 18.38 -6.58 11.05
C ILE A 279 18.53 -7.44 9.77
N PRO A 280 19.71 -7.46 9.13
CA PRO A 280 19.97 -8.39 8.05
C PRO A 280 19.72 -9.82 8.55
N LEU A 281 18.81 -10.54 7.90
CA LEU A 281 18.57 -11.95 8.19
C LEU A 281 19.67 -12.85 7.61
N TYR A 282 20.62 -12.26 6.88
CA TYR A 282 21.72 -12.93 6.21
C TYR A 282 23.05 -12.33 6.68
N SER A 283 24.13 -13.12 6.63
CA SER A 283 25.46 -12.64 6.99
C SER A 283 26.08 -11.93 5.79
N ALA A 284 26.05 -10.60 5.78
CA ALA A 284 26.71 -9.81 4.74
C ALA A 284 28.21 -10.17 4.62
N GLU A 285 28.87 -10.51 5.73
CA GLU A 285 30.23 -11.02 5.73
C GLU A 285 30.25 -12.51 5.33
N GLY A 286 30.78 -12.81 4.14
CA GLY A 286 30.97 -14.18 3.63
C GLY A 286 29.94 -14.65 2.60
N GLU A 287 28.78 -13.99 2.49
CA GLU A 287 27.72 -14.38 1.56
C GLU A 287 27.59 -13.47 0.33
N GLU A 288 28.45 -12.46 0.17
CA GLU A 288 28.42 -11.54 -0.99
C GLU A 288 28.43 -12.26 -2.34
N SER A 289 29.22 -13.33 -2.46
CA SER A 289 29.24 -14.15 -3.67
C SER A 289 27.91 -14.87 -3.90
N ASN A 290 27.28 -15.38 -2.84
CA ASN A 290 26.00 -16.09 -2.92
C ASN A 290 24.86 -15.13 -3.25
N ILE A 291 24.90 -13.91 -2.70
CA ILE A 291 23.97 -12.81 -3.02
C ILE A 291 24.07 -12.46 -4.51
N ALA A 292 25.30 -12.29 -5.03
CA ALA A 292 25.54 -11.99 -6.44
C ALA A 292 25.09 -13.14 -7.36
N LEU A 293 25.45 -14.39 -7.03
CA LEU A 293 25.06 -15.57 -7.80
C LEU A 293 23.54 -15.78 -7.80
N SER A 294 22.87 -15.56 -6.67
CA SER A 294 21.40 -15.66 -6.58
C SER A 294 20.74 -14.59 -7.45
N SER A 295 21.27 -13.37 -7.42
CA SER A 295 20.81 -12.26 -8.26
C SER A 295 20.97 -12.54 -9.76
N LEU A 296 22.08 -13.16 -10.17
CA LEU A 296 22.32 -13.59 -11.56
C LEU A 296 21.42 -14.76 -11.96
N SER A 297 21.16 -15.70 -11.05
CA SER A 297 20.30 -16.86 -11.33
C SER A 297 18.86 -16.44 -11.66
N PHE A 298 18.34 -15.37 -11.04
CA PHE A 298 17.06 -14.77 -11.44
C PHE A 298 17.09 -14.20 -12.86
N GLU A 299 18.20 -13.61 -13.29
CA GLU A 299 18.34 -13.11 -14.67
C GLU A 299 18.36 -14.27 -15.67
N ASP A 300 19.03 -15.37 -15.35
CA ASP A 300 19.10 -16.53 -16.23
C ASP A 300 17.73 -17.21 -16.37
N LEU A 301 16.99 -17.36 -15.27
CA LEU A 301 15.59 -17.85 -15.30
C LEU A 301 14.67 -16.89 -16.07
N THR A 302 14.89 -15.59 -15.95
CA THR A 302 14.14 -14.58 -16.71
C THR A 302 14.38 -14.73 -18.21
N LYS A 303 15.65 -14.85 -18.63
CA LYS A 303 16.01 -15.05 -20.04
C LYS A 303 15.41 -16.35 -20.57
N GLU A 304 15.48 -17.43 -19.80
CA GLU A 304 14.88 -18.71 -20.16
C GLU A 304 13.37 -18.56 -20.47
N ALA A 305 12.63 -17.86 -19.61
CA ALA A 305 11.21 -17.59 -19.86
C ALA A 305 11.00 -16.73 -21.10
N GLU A 306 11.77 -15.65 -21.27
CA GLU A 306 11.66 -14.74 -22.41
C GLU A 306 11.93 -15.45 -23.76
N PHE A 307 12.85 -16.43 -23.77
CA PHE A 307 13.18 -17.25 -24.95
C PHE A 307 12.14 -18.33 -25.28
N ALA A 308 11.20 -18.63 -24.38
CA ALA A 308 10.13 -19.57 -24.69
C ALA A 308 9.23 -19.03 -25.81
N GLU A 309 9.06 -19.82 -26.87
CA GLU A 309 8.23 -19.45 -28.02
C GLU A 309 6.77 -19.80 -27.79
N ASN A 310 6.51 -20.94 -27.14
CA ASN A 310 5.17 -21.42 -26.82
C ASN A 310 5.05 -21.78 -25.34
N PHE A 311 3.82 -21.79 -24.85
CA PHE A 311 3.55 -22.10 -23.45
C PHE A 311 3.99 -23.53 -23.06
N ASP A 312 3.86 -24.47 -24.00
CA ASP A 312 4.34 -25.86 -23.84
C ASP A 312 5.83 -25.94 -23.43
N ASP A 313 6.66 -24.99 -23.86
CA ASP A 313 8.11 -25.01 -23.58
C ASP A 313 8.38 -24.76 -22.09
N LEU A 314 7.58 -23.89 -21.45
CA LEU A 314 7.65 -23.62 -20.01
C LEU A 314 7.13 -24.80 -19.18
N ILE A 315 6.09 -25.49 -19.67
CA ILE A 315 5.50 -26.64 -18.97
C ILE A 315 6.42 -27.86 -19.05
N ARG A 316 6.94 -28.18 -20.25
CA ARG A 316 7.84 -29.33 -20.45
C ARG A 316 9.13 -29.23 -19.65
N SER A 317 9.59 -28.01 -19.40
CA SER A 317 10.80 -27.74 -18.62
C SER A 317 10.54 -27.59 -17.11
N ASP A 318 9.29 -27.78 -16.65
CA ASP A 318 8.85 -27.52 -15.27
C ASP A 318 9.37 -26.17 -14.75
N PHE A 319 9.25 -25.13 -15.58
CA PHE A 319 9.89 -23.85 -15.32
C PHE A 319 9.42 -23.21 -14.00
N PHE A 320 8.11 -23.19 -13.77
CA PHE A 320 7.55 -22.59 -12.54
C PHE A 320 7.90 -23.39 -11.29
N GLY A 321 7.95 -24.72 -11.38
CA GLY A 321 8.42 -25.60 -10.30
C GLY A 321 9.88 -25.32 -9.94
N ARG A 322 10.75 -25.20 -10.95
CA ARG A 322 12.17 -24.85 -10.76
C ARG A 322 12.35 -23.45 -10.17
N LEU A 323 11.61 -22.45 -10.65
CA LEU A 323 11.69 -21.10 -10.11
C LEU A 323 11.25 -21.07 -8.64
N ARG A 324 10.17 -21.78 -8.29
CA ARG A 324 9.72 -21.92 -6.91
C ARG A 324 10.81 -22.55 -6.06
N LEU A 325 11.33 -23.72 -6.45
CA LEU A 325 12.39 -24.42 -5.73
C LEU A 325 13.67 -23.58 -5.60
N PHE A 326 14.00 -22.77 -6.61
CA PHE A 326 15.12 -21.83 -6.53
C PHE A 326 14.90 -20.76 -5.45
N LYS A 327 13.72 -20.12 -5.44
CA LYS A 327 13.35 -19.13 -4.41
C LYS A 327 13.39 -19.72 -2.99
N GLU A 328 13.00 -20.98 -2.84
CA GLU A 328 13.09 -21.74 -1.58
C GLU A 328 14.55 -22.00 -1.20
N SER A 329 15.37 -22.43 -2.17
CA SER A 329 16.77 -22.83 -1.95
C SER A 329 17.69 -21.69 -1.49
N ILE A 330 17.38 -20.43 -1.83
CA ILE A 330 18.18 -19.28 -1.42
C ILE A 330 17.82 -18.76 -0.02
N ALA A 331 16.76 -19.28 0.59
CA ALA A 331 16.36 -19.02 1.97
C ALA A 331 16.39 -17.51 2.35
N GLU A 332 17.10 -17.17 3.43
CA GLU A 332 17.21 -15.80 3.97
C GLU A 332 17.90 -14.83 3.00
N LEU A 333 18.70 -15.33 2.05
CA LEU A 333 19.33 -14.50 1.02
C LEU A 333 18.29 -13.80 0.13
N PHE A 334 17.05 -14.32 0.05
CA PHE A 334 15.95 -13.67 -0.65
C PHE A 334 15.76 -12.22 -0.17
N PHE A 335 15.98 -11.96 1.11
CA PHE A 335 15.84 -10.65 1.75
C PHE A 335 17.07 -9.75 1.58
N ALA A 336 18.08 -10.15 0.81
CA ALA A 336 19.15 -9.24 0.42
C ALA A 336 18.63 -8.24 -0.63
N PRO A 337 18.88 -6.93 -0.50
CA PRO A 337 18.31 -5.91 -1.41
C PRO A 337 18.52 -6.18 -2.89
N SER A 338 19.69 -6.69 -3.29
CA SER A 338 20.01 -7.03 -4.68
C SER A 338 19.28 -8.27 -5.19
N VAL A 339 19.03 -9.22 -4.30
CA VAL A 339 18.27 -10.44 -4.62
C VAL A 339 16.79 -10.11 -4.70
N THR A 340 16.26 -9.33 -3.76
CA THR A 340 14.87 -8.86 -3.80
C THR A 340 14.59 -8.03 -5.06
N SER A 341 15.48 -7.10 -5.44
CA SER A 341 15.28 -6.32 -6.68
C SER A 341 15.32 -7.19 -7.94
N ALA A 342 16.20 -8.20 -7.97
CA ALA A 342 16.24 -9.18 -9.05
C ALA A 342 14.97 -10.03 -9.11
N ALA A 343 14.47 -10.49 -7.95
CA ALA A 343 13.26 -11.27 -7.84
C ALA A 343 12.02 -10.48 -8.32
N ILE A 344 11.89 -9.21 -7.94
CA ILE A 344 10.79 -8.35 -8.40
C ILE A 344 10.79 -8.21 -9.93
N GLU A 345 11.96 -7.92 -10.52
CA GLU A 345 12.07 -7.83 -11.98
C GLU A 345 11.73 -9.17 -12.67
N CYS A 346 12.27 -10.26 -12.13
CA CYS A 346 12.03 -11.62 -12.60
C CYS A 346 10.54 -11.97 -12.59
N ASN A 347 9.86 -11.74 -11.46
CA ASN A 347 8.42 -11.97 -11.28
C ASN A 347 7.58 -11.26 -12.34
N VAL A 348 7.89 -9.98 -12.59
CA VAL A 348 7.13 -9.16 -13.54
C VAL A 348 7.34 -9.65 -14.96
N ARG A 349 8.58 -9.88 -15.37
CA ARG A 349 8.89 -10.34 -16.73
C ARG A 349 8.31 -11.72 -17.01
N ILE A 350 8.45 -12.66 -16.07
CA ILE A 350 7.86 -14.00 -16.18
C ILE A 350 6.34 -13.92 -16.21
N GLY A 351 5.73 -13.12 -15.34
CA GLY A 351 4.28 -12.94 -15.32
C GLY A 351 3.74 -12.34 -16.61
N ASN A 352 4.43 -11.35 -17.19
CA ASN A 352 4.04 -10.76 -18.48
C ASN A 352 4.23 -11.76 -19.62
N LYS A 353 5.34 -12.52 -19.62
CA LYS A 353 5.59 -13.55 -20.62
C LYS A 353 4.57 -14.68 -20.56
N TYR A 354 4.13 -15.05 -19.36
CA TYR A 354 3.04 -16.00 -19.17
C TYR A 354 1.77 -15.52 -19.87
N VAL A 355 1.35 -14.27 -19.62
CA VAL A 355 0.17 -13.68 -20.26
C VAL A 355 0.33 -13.64 -21.78
N GLU A 356 1.47 -13.19 -22.29
CA GLU A 356 1.78 -13.15 -23.74
C GLU A 356 1.66 -14.54 -24.40
N LEU A 357 2.20 -15.58 -23.76
CA LEU A 357 2.18 -16.94 -24.31
C LEU A 357 0.77 -17.55 -24.30
N ILE A 358 -0.01 -17.31 -23.24
CA ILE A 358 -1.41 -17.74 -23.16
C ILE A 358 -2.26 -17.05 -24.24
N GLU A 359 -2.08 -15.74 -24.43
CA GLU A 359 -2.77 -15.01 -25.49
C GLU A 359 -2.40 -15.52 -26.88
N ARG A 360 -1.12 -15.85 -27.11
CA ARG A 360 -0.66 -16.43 -28.37
C ARG A 360 -1.30 -17.79 -28.64
N GLU A 361 -1.40 -18.65 -27.62
CA GLU A 361 -2.06 -19.95 -27.75
C GLU A 361 -3.57 -19.80 -28.04
N ARG A 362 -4.24 -18.83 -27.40
CA ARG A 362 -5.65 -18.53 -27.69
C ARG A 362 -5.88 -18.00 -29.11
N ARG A 363 -4.94 -17.26 -29.69
CA ARG A 363 -5.05 -16.85 -31.12
C ARG A 363 -4.96 -18.05 -32.07
N ARG A 364 -4.42 -19.18 -31.61
CA ARG A 364 -4.25 -20.41 -32.41
C ARG A 364 -5.30 -21.47 -32.11
N SER A 365 -5.86 -21.49 -30.91
CA SER A 365 -6.77 -22.54 -30.40
C SER A 365 -7.91 -21.93 -29.58
N SER A 366 -9.06 -22.60 -29.48
CA SER A 366 -10.18 -22.06 -28.69
C SER A 366 -9.85 -22.02 -27.19
N ALA A 367 -10.52 -21.15 -26.41
CA ALA A 367 -10.32 -21.09 -24.97
C ALA A 367 -10.60 -22.43 -24.26
N ALA A 368 -11.53 -23.22 -24.78
CA ALA A 368 -11.82 -24.58 -24.29
C ALA A 368 -10.64 -25.53 -24.55
N ASP A 369 -10.01 -25.46 -25.73
CA ASP A 369 -8.83 -26.27 -26.06
C ASP A 369 -7.61 -25.87 -25.23
N VAL A 370 -7.41 -24.58 -24.98
CA VAL A 370 -6.35 -24.08 -24.09
C VAL A 370 -6.58 -24.58 -22.67
N HIS A 371 -7.83 -24.55 -22.18
CA HIS A 371 -8.15 -25.07 -20.86
C HIS A 371 -8.02 -26.60 -20.77
N ASP A 372 -8.41 -27.35 -21.80
CA ASP A 372 -8.23 -28.81 -21.83
C ASP A 372 -6.75 -29.21 -21.84
N ARG A 373 -5.91 -28.42 -22.52
CA ARG A 373 -4.46 -28.67 -22.60
C ARG A 373 -3.69 -28.25 -21.35
N PHE A 374 -4.12 -27.17 -20.68
CA PHE A 374 -3.33 -26.50 -19.65
C PHE A 374 -4.06 -26.28 -18.32
N GLY A 375 -5.32 -26.69 -18.20
CA GLY A 375 -6.14 -26.51 -17.00
C GLY A 375 -5.68 -27.30 -15.79
N ASP A 376 -4.86 -28.33 -15.99
CA ASP A 376 -4.23 -29.13 -14.93
C ASP A 376 -3.02 -28.44 -14.30
N ILE A 377 -2.58 -27.30 -14.83
CA ILE A 377 -1.47 -26.54 -14.24
C ILE A 377 -1.88 -26.00 -12.88
N ASP A 378 -1.00 -26.17 -11.92
CA ASP A 378 -1.19 -25.59 -10.60
C ASP A 378 -1.04 -24.06 -10.65
N ASP A 379 -2.17 -23.37 -10.83
CA ASP A 379 -2.30 -21.91 -10.80
C ASP A 379 -1.64 -21.31 -9.52
N GLN A 380 -1.59 -22.06 -8.42
CA GLN A 380 -0.90 -21.62 -7.20
C GLN A 380 0.60 -21.54 -7.42
N ILE A 381 1.22 -22.56 -8.03
CA ILE A 381 2.66 -22.59 -8.33
C ILE A 381 3.02 -21.46 -9.29
N VAL A 382 2.23 -21.25 -10.35
CA VAL A 382 2.45 -20.17 -11.31
C VAL A 382 2.34 -18.81 -10.62
N SER A 383 1.32 -18.62 -9.78
CA SER A 383 1.09 -17.36 -9.09
C SER A 383 2.16 -17.05 -8.03
N GLU A 384 2.69 -18.07 -7.35
CA GLU A 384 3.84 -17.95 -6.44
C GLU A 384 5.14 -17.67 -7.18
N ALA A 385 5.36 -18.34 -8.31
CA ALA A 385 6.50 -18.12 -9.18
C ALA A 385 6.53 -16.68 -9.72
N ALA A 386 5.39 -16.14 -10.15
CA ALA A 386 5.28 -14.80 -10.74
C ALA A 386 4.97 -13.66 -9.73
N GLY A 387 4.75 -13.97 -8.45
CA GLY A 387 4.44 -12.95 -7.44
C GLY A 387 3.15 -12.14 -7.72
N ARG A 388 2.15 -12.75 -8.37
CA ARG A 388 0.84 -12.15 -8.69
C ARG A 388 -0.21 -13.24 -8.88
N SER A 389 -1.52 -12.94 -8.78
CA SER A 389 -2.52 -13.94 -9.15
C SER A 389 -2.52 -14.14 -10.66
N LEU A 390 -2.32 -15.38 -11.06
CA LEU A 390 -2.45 -15.87 -12.42
C LEU A 390 -3.35 -17.10 -12.33
N GLU A 391 -4.64 -16.87 -12.55
CA GLU A 391 -5.63 -17.94 -12.64
C GLU A 391 -5.96 -18.09 -14.13
N LEU A 392 -5.54 -19.21 -14.75
CA LEU A 392 -5.72 -19.45 -16.18
C LEU A 392 -7.19 -19.30 -16.58
N VAL A 393 -8.11 -19.76 -15.73
CA VAL A 393 -9.56 -19.68 -15.95
C VAL A 393 -10.07 -18.24 -16.02
N ASN A 394 -9.55 -17.34 -15.19
CA ASN A 394 -9.99 -15.94 -15.18
C ASN A 394 -9.43 -15.20 -16.40
N LEU A 395 -8.16 -15.43 -16.75
CA LEU A 395 -7.54 -14.86 -17.96
C LEU A 395 -8.31 -15.25 -19.23
N LEU A 396 -8.82 -16.49 -19.29
CA LEU A 396 -9.63 -16.95 -20.42
C LEU A 396 -11.05 -16.35 -20.44
N ARG A 397 -11.63 -16.00 -19.29
CA ARG A 397 -13.00 -15.43 -19.16
C ARG A 397 -13.08 -13.92 -19.35
N ASP A 398 -12.16 -13.16 -18.76
CA ASP A 398 -12.23 -11.69 -18.73
C ASP A 398 -12.14 -11.08 -20.14
N GLN A 399 -11.45 -11.76 -21.06
CA GLN A 399 -11.34 -11.30 -22.45
C GLN A 399 -12.41 -11.89 -23.40
N THR A 400 -13.12 -12.97 -23.04
CA THR A 400 -14.32 -13.36 -23.82
C THR A 400 -15.42 -12.32 -23.64
N ALA A 401 -15.58 -11.82 -22.40
CA ALA A 401 -16.48 -10.71 -22.11
C ALA A 401 -16.07 -9.41 -22.82
N SER A 402 -14.76 -9.13 -22.92
CA SER A 402 -14.23 -7.95 -23.61
C SER A 402 -14.40 -8.03 -25.14
N GLU A 403 -14.26 -9.21 -25.75
CA GLU A 403 -14.53 -9.43 -27.18
C GLU A 403 -16.02 -9.39 -27.54
N GLU A 404 -16.90 -9.86 -26.65
CA GLU A 404 -18.36 -9.73 -26.82
C GLU A 404 -18.79 -8.25 -26.79
N LEU A 405 -18.24 -7.46 -25.87
CA LEU A 405 -18.50 -6.01 -25.77
C LEU A 405 -17.97 -5.24 -27.00
N ALA A 406 -16.77 -5.59 -27.49
CA ALA A 406 -16.20 -4.96 -28.68
C ALA A 406 -16.96 -5.31 -29.97
N ASN A 407 -17.56 -6.50 -30.05
CA ASN A 407 -18.42 -6.89 -31.17
C ASN A 407 -19.82 -6.27 -31.09
N GLU A 408 -20.36 -5.98 -29.90
CA GLU A 408 -21.62 -5.25 -29.75
C GLU A 408 -21.48 -3.77 -30.11
N GLU A 409 -20.36 -3.12 -29.79
CA GLU A 409 -20.10 -1.72 -30.18
C GLU A 409 -19.82 -1.55 -31.69
N ALA A 410 -19.41 -2.61 -32.40
CA ALA A 410 -19.12 -2.56 -33.83
C ALA A 410 -20.37 -2.68 -34.75
N VAL A 411 -21.58 -2.82 -34.20
CA VAL A 411 -22.81 -3.06 -34.99
C VAL A 411 -23.76 -1.84 -35.06
N GLU A 412 -23.47 -0.72 -34.39
CA GLU A 412 -24.24 0.52 -34.58
C GLU A 412 -23.69 1.39 -35.73
N GLU A 413 -23.87 0.92 -36.98
CA GLU A 413 -23.87 1.81 -38.15
C GLU A 413 -25.32 1.87 -38.70
N PRO A 414 -25.95 3.06 -38.82
CA PRO A 414 -27.34 3.17 -39.24
C PRO A 414 -27.46 2.96 -40.75
N ALA A 415 -28.08 1.85 -41.16
CA ALA A 415 -28.46 1.63 -42.55
C ALA A 415 -29.67 2.52 -42.91
N ASP A 416 -29.44 3.47 -43.82
CA ASP A 416 -30.47 4.28 -44.47
C ASP A 416 -31.36 3.41 -45.41
N PRO A 417 -32.68 3.65 -45.50
CA PRO A 417 -33.57 2.89 -46.37
C PRO A 417 -33.84 3.59 -47.73
N GLU A 418 -34.24 2.76 -48.70
CA GLU A 418 -34.81 3.09 -50.04
C GLU A 418 -33.77 3.31 -51.18
N THR A 419 -33.77 2.56 -52.28
CA THR A 419 -34.88 2.35 -53.24
C THR A 419 -34.65 1.18 -54.21
N LEU A 420 -35.78 0.66 -54.68
CA LEU A 420 -36.10 -0.44 -55.61
C LEU A 420 -35.30 -0.54 -56.93
N HIS A 421 -35.10 -1.77 -57.42
CA HIS A 421 -35.61 -2.19 -58.73
C HIS A 421 -35.71 -3.73 -58.87
N GLU A 422 -36.84 -4.17 -59.43
CA GLU A 422 -37.21 -5.49 -59.97
C GLU A 422 -36.17 -5.99 -61.01
N ASP A 423 -35.93 -7.28 -61.24
CA ASP A 423 -36.90 -8.26 -61.72
C ASP A 423 -36.26 -9.67 -61.86
N SER A 424 -37.14 -10.68 -61.94
CA SER A 424 -36.97 -12.04 -62.52
C SER A 424 -36.41 -13.24 -61.72
N ALA A 425 -37.37 -14.03 -61.21
CA ALA A 425 -37.58 -15.50 -61.39
C ALA A 425 -36.38 -16.47 -61.31
N ASP A 426 -36.37 -17.41 -60.36
CA ASP A 426 -37.08 -18.70 -60.44
C ASP A 426 -36.86 -19.54 -59.16
N ASP A 427 -37.71 -20.55 -59.03
CA ASP A 427 -37.66 -21.74 -58.16
C ASP A 427 -38.37 -21.78 -56.79
N ILE A 428 -39.49 -22.48 -56.89
CA ILE A 428 -40.39 -23.08 -55.91
C ILE A 428 -39.68 -24.21 -55.15
N VAL A 429 -39.89 -24.34 -53.84
CA VAL A 429 -40.26 -25.61 -53.17
C VAL A 429 -40.81 -25.32 -51.75
N GLN A 430 -41.88 -26.04 -51.45
CA GLN A 430 -42.82 -25.95 -50.34
C GLN A 430 -42.25 -26.27 -48.95
N ALA A 431 -42.75 -25.61 -47.89
CA ALA A 431 -43.16 -26.29 -46.65
C ALA A 431 -44.10 -25.44 -45.77
N LYS A 432 -45.35 -25.92 -45.69
CA LYS A 432 -46.36 -25.82 -44.62
C LYS A 432 -46.27 -24.72 -43.55
N ALA A 433 -47.32 -23.90 -43.57
CA ALA A 433 -47.75 -22.98 -42.53
C ALA A 433 -48.02 -23.65 -41.17
N VAL A 434 -47.48 -23.04 -40.10
CA VAL A 434 -48.07 -23.05 -38.76
C VAL A 434 -48.32 -21.59 -38.38
N THR A 435 -49.60 -21.23 -38.34
CA THR A 435 -50.12 -19.92 -37.94
C THR A 435 -50.05 -19.77 -36.42
N GLY A 436 -49.03 -19.06 -35.93
CA GLY A 436 -48.91 -18.61 -34.54
C GLY A 436 -49.07 -17.10 -34.44
N LYS A 437 -50.25 -16.64 -34.01
CA LYS A 437 -50.58 -15.23 -33.76
C LYS A 437 -49.56 -14.56 -32.81
N SER A 438 -49.03 -13.42 -33.22
CA SER A 438 -48.25 -12.52 -32.36
C SER A 438 -49.15 -11.93 -31.27
N GLY A 439 -49.11 -12.54 -30.08
CA GLY A 439 -49.64 -11.94 -28.85
C GLY A 439 -48.67 -10.88 -28.34
N GLY A 440 -49.15 -9.64 -28.25
CA GLY A 440 -48.37 -8.48 -27.85
C GLY A 440 -47.63 -8.64 -26.52
N PHE A 441 -46.47 -7.98 -26.45
CA PHE A 441 -45.50 -7.95 -25.35
C PHE A 441 -46.12 -7.69 -23.96
N THR A 442 -47.28 -7.02 -23.89
CA THR A 442 -47.98 -6.70 -22.65
C THR A 442 -48.62 -7.90 -21.94
N ILE A 443 -48.98 -8.97 -22.65
CA ILE A 443 -49.57 -10.18 -22.03
C ILE A 443 -48.48 -11.03 -21.36
N ARG A 444 -47.26 -11.07 -21.92
CA ARG A 444 -46.14 -11.84 -21.35
C ARG A 444 -45.64 -11.27 -20.02
N VAL A 445 -45.71 -9.95 -19.83
CA VAL A 445 -45.33 -9.30 -18.56
C VAL A 445 -46.36 -9.61 -17.47
N LEU A 446 -47.65 -9.66 -17.80
CA LEU A 446 -48.70 -9.94 -16.81
C LEU A 446 -48.71 -11.39 -16.32
N ASP A 447 -48.36 -12.34 -17.19
CA ASP A 447 -48.22 -13.75 -16.79
C ASP A 447 -46.93 -14.00 -15.98
N ALA A 448 -45.85 -13.26 -16.26
CA ALA A 448 -44.63 -13.31 -15.45
C ALA A 448 -44.83 -12.77 -14.02
N VAL A 449 -45.67 -11.75 -13.84
CA VAL A 449 -45.95 -11.17 -12.50
C VAL A 449 -46.84 -12.10 -11.65
N ARG A 450 -47.64 -12.99 -12.25
CA ARG A 450 -48.42 -13.99 -11.51
C ARG A 450 -47.61 -15.20 -11.00
N ALA A 451 -46.42 -15.42 -11.54
CA ALA A 451 -45.54 -16.52 -11.13
C ALA A 451 -44.62 -16.16 -9.93
N ILE A 452 -44.58 -14.89 -9.53
CA ILE A 452 -43.72 -14.41 -8.45
C ILE A 452 -44.45 -14.50 -7.10
N ASN A 453 -43.76 -15.05 -6.11
CA ASN A 453 -44.27 -15.16 -4.74
C ASN A 453 -44.68 -13.76 -4.20
N MET A 454 -45.93 -13.63 -3.77
CA MET A 454 -46.53 -12.37 -3.31
C MET A 454 -45.72 -11.69 -2.20
N TRP A 455 -45.02 -12.47 -1.36
CA TRP A 455 -44.15 -11.95 -0.31
C TRP A 455 -42.92 -11.20 -0.84
N PHE A 456 -42.36 -11.62 -1.98
CA PHE A 456 -41.22 -10.93 -2.60
C PHE A 456 -41.64 -9.58 -3.17
N MET A 457 -42.85 -9.46 -3.74
CA MET A 457 -43.38 -8.18 -4.21
C MET A 457 -43.61 -7.20 -3.06
N VAL A 458 -44.13 -7.69 -1.92
CA VAL A 458 -44.30 -6.85 -0.73
C VAL A 458 -42.95 -6.39 -0.19
N ALA A 459 -41.96 -7.28 -0.09
CA ALA A 459 -40.62 -6.93 0.38
C ALA A 459 -39.92 -5.91 -0.55
N ALA A 460 -40.04 -6.09 -1.87
CA ALA A 460 -39.50 -5.16 -2.86
C ALA A 460 -40.15 -3.77 -2.76
N LEU A 461 -41.48 -3.72 -2.61
CA LEU A 461 -42.19 -2.45 -2.43
C LEU A 461 -41.74 -1.73 -1.14
N LEU A 462 -41.55 -2.48 -0.05
CA LEU A 462 -41.12 -1.97 1.24
C LEU A 462 -39.70 -1.37 1.16
N MET A 463 -38.78 -2.05 0.48
CA MET A 463 -37.43 -1.56 0.19
C MET A 463 -37.45 -0.26 -0.60
N VAL A 464 -38.24 -0.18 -1.67
CA VAL A 464 -38.36 1.04 -2.48
C VAL A 464 -38.90 2.21 -1.64
N THR A 465 -39.92 1.98 -0.81
CA THR A 465 -40.44 3.03 0.09
C THR A 465 -39.42 3.47 1.14
N ALA A 466 -38.61 2.55 1.68
CA ALA A 466 -37.57 2.88 2.64
C ALA A 466 -36.46 3.73 1.99
N SER A 467 -36.04 3.38 0.77
CA SER A 467 -35.05 4.17 0.02
C SER A 467 -35.54 5.58 -0.30
N VAL A 468 -36.82 5.73 -0.69
CA VAL A 468 -37.42 7.06 -0.90
C VAL A 468 -37.50 7.84 0.42
N GLY A 469 -37.84 7.18 1.53
CA GLY A 469 -37.86 7.80 2.86
C GLY A 469 -36.50 8.34 3.29
N VAL A 470 -35.43 7.56 3.11
CA VAL A 470 -34.04 8.00 3.39
C VAL A 470 -33.63 9.16 2.50
N PHE A 471 -34.00 9.14 1.21
CA PHE A 471 -33.71 10.21 0.27
C PHE A 471 -34.40 11.53 0.67
N VAL A 472 -35.67 11.47 1.06
CA VAL A 472 -36.41 12.66 1.53
C VAL A 472 -35.84 13.16 2.86
N TRP A 473 -35.51 12.26 3.78
CA TRP A 473 -34.89 12.63 5.06
C TRP A 473 -33.56 13.36 4.86
N GLY A 474 -32.67 12.79 4.03
CA GLY A 474 -31.35 13.37 3.75
C GLY A 474 -31.41 14.73 3.06
N ASN A 475 -32.41 14.97 2.21
CA ASN A 475 -32.53 16.24 1.46
C ASN A 475 -33.32 17.33 2.19
N TYR A 476 -34.30 16.97 3.03
CA TYR A 476 -35.24 17.94 3.60
C TYR A 476 -35.14 18.12 5.11
N PHE A 477 -34.61 17.12 5.84
CA PHE A 477 -34.61 17.13 7.31
C PHE A 477 -33.21 17.08 7.93
N ALA A 478 -32.20 16.63 7.18
CA ALA A 478 -30.81 16.74 7.62
C ALA A 478 -30.32 18.18 7.41
N GLU A 479 -30.26 18.98 8.48
CA GLU A 479 -29.55 20.25 8.46
C GLU A 479 -28.05 19.98 8.18
N PRO A 480 -27.41 20.69 7.24
CA PRO A 480 -26.00 20.50 6.92
C PRO A 480 -25.14 21.08 8.04
N ASN A 481 -24.99 20.33 9.12
CA ASN A 481 -24.00 20.62 10.16
C ASN A 481 -22.61 20.21 9.68
N VAL A 482 -22.05 20.96 8.74
CA VAL A 482 -20.60 20.96 8.49
C VAL A 482 -19.93 21.77 9.60
N SER A 483 -19.80 21.12 10.76
CA SER A 483 -18.85 21.50 11.80
C SER A 483 -17.44 21.28 11.25
N SER A 484 -16.94 22.25 10.49
CA SER A 484 -15.54 22.29 10.07
C SER A 484 -14.70 22.94 11.17
N VAL A 485 -14.46 22.18 12.24
CA VAL A 485 -13.45 22.52 13.25
C VAL A 485 -12.12 22.70 12.51
N GLY A 486 -11.65 23.95 12.40
CA GLY A 486 -10.36 24.31 11.78
C GLY A 486 -10.44 25.14 10.49
N VAL A 487 -11.60 25.32 9.85
CA VAL A 487 -11.72 26.13 8.62
C VAL A 487 -12.34 27.49 8.91
N LYS A 488 -11.55 28.56 8.83
CA LYS A 488 -12.05 29.94 8.97
C LYS A 488 -12.45 30.47 7.60
N THR A 489 -13.73 30.78 7.42
CA THR A 489 -14.19 31.48 6.21
C THR A 489 -13.81 32.95 6.31
N LEU A 490 -13.07 33.46 5.33
CA LEU A 490 -12.65 34.86 5.27
C LEU A 490 -13.49 35.61 4.24
N SER A 491 -14.17 36.66 4.68
CA SER A 491 -14.88 37.58 3.80
C SER A 491 -13.98 38.77 3.43
N PHE A 492 -13.74 38.98 2.14
CA PHE A 492 -12.96 40.11 1.62
C PHE A 492 -13.82 41.35 1.29
N GLN A 493 -15.02 41.45 1.88
CA GLN A 493 -15.93 42.57 1.65
C GLN A 493 -15.26 43.90 2.07
N GLY A 494 -15.19 44.87 1.15
CA GLY A 494 -14.59 46.18 1.38
C GLY A 494 -13.10 46.32 1.02
N THR A 495 -12.49 45.31 0.39
CA THR A 495 -11.13 45.39 -0.17
C THR A 495 -11.17 45.42 -1.70
N ASP A 496 -10.09 45.89 -2.33
CA ASP A 496 -9.91 45.87 -3.80
C ASP A 496 -9.96 44.45 -4.42
N LEU A 497 -10.02 43.40 -3.58
CA LEU A 497 -10.11 41.99 -3.97
C LEU A 497 -11.55 41.46 -3.94
N ALA A 498 -12.53 42.23 -3.45
CA ALA A 498 -13.93 41.82 -3.39
C ALA A 498 -14.54 41.56 -4.78
N ASP A 499 -14.07 42.28 -5.79
CA ASP A 499 -14.54 42.15 -7.17
C ASP A 499 -14.00 40.88 -7.86
N VAL A 500 -13.01 40.22 -7.27
CA VAL A 500 -12.31 39.08 -7.86
C VAL A 500 -12.48 37.80 -7.04
N VAL A 501 -12.69 37.91 -5.73
CA VAL A 501 -12.82 36.77 -4.81
C VAL A 501 -14.29 36.51 -4.49
N LYS A 502 -14.77 35.29 -4.79
CA LYS A 502 -16.13 34.86 -4.43
C LYS A 502 -16.19 34.37 -2.99
N THR A 503 -15.29 33.47 -2.64
CA THR A 503 -15.20 32.89 -1.29
C THR A 503 -13.76 32.53 -0.98
N ALA A 504 -13.34 32.71 0.27
CA ALA A 504 -12.05 32.24 0.72
C ALA A 504 -12.16 31.47 2.02
N LYS A 505 -11.39 30.38 2.10
CA LYS A 505 -11.33 29.49 3.25
C LYS A 505 -9.88 29.34 3.66
N LEU A 506 -9.60 29.63 4.92
CA LEU A 506 -8.31 29.39 5.53
C LEU A 506 -8.35 28.03 6.23
N SER A 507 -7.43 27.15 5.83
CA SER A 507 -7.15 25.88 6.50
C SER A 507 -5.68 25.87 6.85
N SER A 508 -5.37 25.74 8.15
CA SER A 508 -4.01 25.94 8.70
C SER A 508 -3.36 27.25 8.22
N ASP A 509 -2.36 27.12 7.36
CA ASP A 509 -1.47 28.12 6.76
C ASP A 509 -1.77 28.34 5.27
N THR A 510 -2.75 27.61 4.71
CA THR A 510 -3.11 27.67 3.30
C THR A 510 -4.45 28.37 3.10
N LEU A 511 -4.43 29.47 2.34
CA LEU A 511 -5.61 30.19 1.91
C LEU A 511 -6.11 29.62 0.57
N TYR A 512 -7.29 29.02 0.60
CA TYR A 512 -8.02 28.59 -0.59
C TYR A 512 -8.97 29.68 -1.04
N VAL A 513 -8.74 30.23 -2.23
CA VAL A 513 -9.52 31.34 -2.78
C VAL A 513 -10.25 30.87 -4.02
N VAL A 514 -11.58 30.90 -3.99
CA VAL A 514 -12.40 30.69 -5.19
C VAL A 514 -12.67 32.04 -5.81
N ALA A 515 -12.17 32.22 -7.02
CA ALA A 515 -12.33 33.44 -7.79
C ALA A 515 -13.71 33.54 -8.45
N GLN A 516 -14.10 34.76 -8.78
CA GLN A 516 -15.25 35.03 -9.63
C GLN A 516 -14.92 34.71 -11.11
N PRO A 517 -15.93 34.44 -11.96
CA PRO A 517 -15.72 34.07 -13.37
C PRO A 517 -15.00 35.14 -14.21
N ASN A 518 -14.93 36.38 -13.73
CA ASN A 518 -14.21 37.47 -14.38
C ASN A 518 -12.68 37.28 -14.34
N LEU A 519 -12.13 36.48 -13.42
CA LEU A 519 -10.70 36.24 -13.31
C LEU A 519 -10.17 35.47 -14.53
N ASP A 520 -10.94 34.52 -15.07
CA ASP A 520 -10.55 33.72 -16.25
C ASP A 520 -10.45 34.57 -17.52
N GLN A 521 -11.09 35.76 -17.53
CA GLN A 521 -11.04 36.72 -18.63
C GLN A 521 -9.90 37.75 -18.48
N MET A 522 -9.17 37.74 -17.35
CA MET A 522 -8.06 38.66 -17.12
C MET A 522 -6.75 38.17 -17.76
N SER A 523 -5.87 39.11 -18.12
CA SER A 523 -4.52 38.77 -18.58
C SER A 523 -3.71 38.09 -17.47
N LYS A 524 -2.74 37.25 -17.86
CA LYS A 524 -1.83 36.56 -16.91
C LYS A 524 -1.18 37.52 -15.92
N GLU A 525 -0.79 38.71 -16.37
CA GLU A 525 -0.19 39.76 -15.52
C GLU A 525 -1.13 40.21 -14.39
N LYS A 526 -2.43 40.37 -14.67
CA LYS A 526 -3.43 40.75 -13.67
C LYS A 526 -3.73 39.60 -12.71
N GLN A 527 -3.73 38.36 -13.20
CA GLN A 527 -3.87 37.18 -12.35
C GLN A 527 -2.68 37.07 -11.37
N THR A 528 -1.45 37.36 -11.82
CA THR A 528 -0.27 37.44 -10.95
C THR A 528 -0.41 38.53 -9.89
N GLU A 529 -0.90 39.71 -10.28
CA GLU A 529 -1.09 40.83 -9.36
C GLU A 529 -2.08 40.49 -8.24
N VAL A 530 -3.21 39.83 -8.59
CA VAL A 530 -4.20 39.36 -7.61
C VAL A 530 -3.60 38.34 -6.66
N LEU A 531 -2.85 37.37 -7.18
CA LEU A 531 -2.20 36.32 -6.39
C LEU A 531 -1.14 36.91 -5.43
N GLN A 532 -0.35 37.88 -5.89
CA GLN A 532 0.61 38.59 -5.06
C GLN A 532 -0.05 39.44 -3.97
N LYS A 533 -1.16 40.12 -4.27
CA LYS A 533 -1.94 40.88 -3.27
C LYS A 533 -2.52 39.97 -2.19
N LEU A 534 -3.03 38.79 -2.58
CA LEU A 534 -3.54 37.79 -1.64
C LEU A 534 -2.43 37.22 -0.74
N TYR A 535 -1.24 37.02 -1.29
CA TYR A 535 -0.07 36.57 -0.53
C TYR A 535 0.44 37.64 0.44
N GLN A 536 0.54 38.91 -0.01
CA GLN A 536 0.93 40.03 0.85
C GLN A 536 -0.04 40.23 2.01
N ALA A 537 -1.35 40.09 1.77
CA ALA A 537 -2.36 40.12 2.83
C ALA A 537 -2.20 38.95 3.84
N GLY A 538 -1.53 37.86 3.44
CA GLY A 538 -1.23 36.72 4.30
C GLY A 538 -0.17 36.96 5.34
N ASN A 539 0.83 37.78 5.02
CA ASN A 539 1.85 38.17 5.99
C ASN A 539 1.25 38.90 7.21
N GLU A 540 0.13 39.60 7.02
CA GLU A 540 -0.57 40.30 8.11
C GLU A 540 -1.61 39.41 8.83
N LYS A 541 -2.13 38.38 8.15
CA LYS A 541 -3.29 37.61 8.61
C LYS A 541 -3.01 36.12 8.89
N GLY A 542 -1.77 35.67 8.74
CA GLY A 542 -1.27 34.39 9.22
C GLY A 542 -1.33 33.22 8.24
N TRP A 543 -1.39 33.46 6.92
CA TRP A 543 -1.26 32.40 5.91
C TRP A 543 0.02 32.56 5.10
N ILE A 544 0.63 31.42 4.76
CA ILE A 544 1.93 31.31 4.08
C ILE A 544 1.73 30.88 2.62
N VAL A 545 0.62 30.21 2.33
CA VAL A 545 0.34 29.64 1.02
C VAL A 545 -0.99 30.17 0.50
N VAL A 546 -1.07 30.52 -0.78
CA VAL A 546 -2.35 30.88 -1.43
C VAL A 546 -2.57 30.01 -2.66
N ASN A 547 -3.71 29.31 -2.69
CA ASN A 547 -4.19 28.53 -3.81
C ASN A 547 -5.43 29.21 -4.40
N LEU A 548 -5.31 29.69 -5.63
CA LEU A 548 -6.36 30.40 -6.35
C LEU A 548 -7.04 29.44 -7.33
N MET A 549 -8.33 29.23 -7.13
CA MET A 549 -9.18 28.35 -7.94
C MET A 549 -10.21 29.16 -8.72
N ASN A 550 -10.56 28.71 -9.93
CA ASN A 550 -11.67 29.28 -10.67
C ASN A 550 -13.02 28.81 -10.11
N SER A 551 -14.12 29.28 -10.70
CA SER A 551 -15.47 28.87 -10.30
C SER A 551 -15.78 27.39 -10.56
N GLU A 552 -14.98 26.69 -11.37
CA GLU A 552 -15.09 25.24 -11.63
C GLU A 552 -14.28 24.40 -10.64
N GLY A 553 -13.54 25.03 -9.71
CA GLY A 553 -12.66 24.34 -8.75
C GLY A 553 -11.31 23.92 -9.31
N LYS A 554 -10.92 24.38 -10.51
CA LYS A 554 -9.58 24.17 -11.07
C LYS A 554 -8.61 25.23 -10.54
N THR A 555 -7.40 24.82 -10.18
CA THR A 555 -6.34 25.75 -9.74
C THR A 555 -5.85 26.59 -10.92
N VAL A 556 -6.01 27.91 -10.78
CA VAL A 556 -5.57 28.94 -11.74
C VAL A 556 -4.17 29.43 -11.41
N GLY A 557 -3.82 29.48 -10.12
CA GLY A 557 -2.52 29.93 -9.68
C GLY A 557 -2.23 29.57 -8.24
N TYR A 558 -0.93 29.48 -7.95
CA TYR A 558 -0.42 29.06 -6.65
C TYR A 558 0.80 29.90 -6.28
N ILE A 559 0.86 30.33 -5.02
CA ILE A 559 1.99 31.09 -4.48
C ILE A 559 2.39 30.55 -3.11
N ASN A 560 3.70 30.36 -2.96
CA ASN A 560 4.41 29.88 -1.78
C ASN A 560 5.70 30.74 -1.65
N PRO A 561 6.41 30.80 -0.50
CA PRO A 561 7.61 31.63 -0.36
C PRO A 561 8.70 31.36 -1.41
N ASN A 562 8.74 30.14 -1.96
CA ASN A 562 9.76 29.71 -2.91
C ASN A 562 9.33 29.79 -4.38
N LYS A 563 8.02 29.94 -4.68
CA LYS A 563 7.51 29.80 -6.06
C LYS A 563 6.19 30.54 -6.26
N VAL A 564 6.09 31.25 -7.40
CA VAL A 564 4.84 31.80 -7.93
C VAL A 564 4.57 31.13 -9.27
N GLU A 565 3.43 30.47 -9.42
CA GLU A 565 3.06 29.77 -10.65
C GLU A 565 1.61 30.05 -11.03
N ILE A 566 1.38 30.27 -12.33
CA ILE A 566 0.04 30.49 -12.89
C ILE A 566 -0.18 29.39 -13.91
N LEU A 567 -1.22 28.59 -13.69
CA LEU A 567 -1.54 27.38 -14.41
C LEU A 567 -2.61 27.60 -15.49
N SER A 568 -2.85 28.86 -15.93
CA SER A 568 -3.93 29.15 -16.89
C SER A 568 -3.82 28.23 -18.10
N ALA A 569 -4.92 27.52 -18.40
CA ALA A 569 -5.08 26.75 -19.62
C ALA A 569 -4.77 27.66 -20.82
N GLU A 570 -3.90 27.20 -21.72
CA GLU A 570 -3.67 27.86 -23.00
C GLU A 570 -5.03 28.07 -23.68
N THR A 571 -5.42 29.33 -23.83
CA THR A 571 -6.52 29.72 -24.70
C THR A 571 -6.16 29.26 -26.11
N LYS A 572 -6.92 28.32 -26.65
CA LYS A 572 -6.88 27.92 -28.05
C LYS A 572 -7.09 29.11 -28.98
#